data_AF-A0A8T6NA72-F1
#
_entry.id   AF-A0A8T6NA72-F1
#
_cell.length_a   1.000
_cell.length_b   1.000
_cell.length_c   1.000
_cell.angle_alpha   90.00
_cell.angle_beta   90.00
_cell.angle_gamma   90.00
#
_symmetry.space_group_name_H-M   'P 1'
#
loop_
_entity.id
_entity.type
_entity.pdbx_description
1 polymer ?
#
loop_
_entity_poly.entity_id
_entity_poly.type
_entity_poly.pdbx_seq_one_letter_code
_entity_poly.pdbx_strand_id
1 'polypeptide(L)'
;MTFDEIEIPKEVRPFMMEQAQETKLGHKNGSNKQFRYGNLHIREYDDRYLVHMDKVNPHDDPLGHLVHDAQEILIGLASGAVGGAKVASYIYKKSSKTKKDKKIAATAGIVSSIAIGYAGYKLAKKAKQVIK
;
A
#
# COMPACT_ATOMS: atom_id res chain seq x y z
N MET A 1 -8.85 12.78 -3.54
CA MET A 1 -7.86 13.12 -4.57
C MET A 1 -6.54 13.39 -3.87
N THR A 2 -5.47 12.71 -4.25
CA THR A 2 -4.12 13.14 -3.85
C THR A 2 -3.71 14.27 -4.81
N PHE A 3 -3.07 15.33 -4.31
CA PHE A 3 -2.67 16.47 -5.13
C PHE A 3 -1.76 16.12 -6.32
N ASP A 4 -1.14 14.92 -6.29
CA ASP A 4 -0.28 14.39 -7.36
C ASP A 4 -1.06 13.71 -8.51
N GLU A 5 -2.39 13.61 -8.45
CA GLU A 5 -3.22 12.98 -9.49
C GLU A 5 -3.89 14.02 -10.38
N ILE A 6 -3.75 13.83 -11.70
CA ILE A 6 -4.40 14.66 -12.72
C ILE A 6 -5.57 13.87 -13.31
N GLU A 7 -6.73 14.52 -13.39
CA GLU A 7 -7.91 13.97 -14.06
C GLU A 7 -7.95 14.42 -15.51
N ILE A 8 -8.12 13.46 -16.42
CA ILE A 8 -8.18 13.68 -17.86
C ILE A 8 -9.51 13.12 -18.39
N PRO A 9 -10.45 13.96 -18.85
CA PRO A 9 -11.69 13.51 -19.46
C PRO A 9 -11.42 12.68 -20.72
N LYS A 10 -12.21 11.62 -20.97
CA LYS A 10 -12.00 10.75 -22.14
C LYS A 10 -12.20 11.45 -23.48
N GLU A 11 -12.96 12.55 -23.48
CA GLU A 11 -13.21 13.39 -24.65
C GLU A 11 -11.93 14.07 -25.15
N VAL A 12 -10.95 14.26 -24.25
CA VAL A 12 -9.62 14.79 -24.60
C VAL A 12 -8.75 13.63 -25.04
N ARG A 13 -8.73 13.35 -26.36
CA ARG A 13 -8.08 12.20 -27.00
C ARG A 13 -6.71 11.86 -26.38
N PRO A 14 -6.57 10.74 -25.64
CA PRO A 14 -5.31 10.35 -25.04
C PRO A 14 -4.50 9.48 -26.01
N PHE A 15 -3.62 10.10 -26.80
CA PHE A 15 -2.60 9.38 -27.60
C PHE A 15 -1.67 8.52 -26.72
N MET A 16 -1.59 8.83 -25.42
CA MET A 16 -0.77 8.14 -24.42
C MET A 16 -1.09 6.65 -24.26
N MET A 17 -2.29 6.19 -24.64
CA MET A 17 -2.71 4.81 -24.44
C MET A 17 -2.09 3.83 -25.44
N GLU A 18 -1.60 4.30 -26.60
CA GLU A 18 -1.07 3.43 -27.66
C GLU A 18 0.18 2.65 -27.23
N GLN A 19 0.98 3.21 -26.31
CA GLN A 19 2.21 2.60 -25.81
C GLN A 19 2.11 2.14 -24.35
N ALA A 20 0.98 2.42 -23.68
CA ALA A 20 0.80 2.06 -22.28
C ALA A 20 0.44 0.58 -22.14
N GLN A 21 1.08 -0.10 -21.20
CA GLN A 21 0.86 -1.52 -20.93
C GLN A 21 -0.09 -1.70 -19.74
N GLU A 22 -1.09 -2.56 -19.88
CA GLU A 22 -1.99 -2.89 -18.77
C GLU A 22 -1.21 -3.54 -17.61
N THR A 23 -1.51 -3.15 -16.37
CA THR A 23 -0.83 -3.65 -15.17
C THR A 23 -1.80 -4.01 -14.05
N LYS A 24 -1.40 -4.99 -13.24
CA LYS A 24 -2.06 -5.32 -11.96
C LYS A 24 -1.36 -4.68 -10.76
N LEU A 25 -0.22 -4.00 -10.97
CA LEU A 25 0.55 -3.36 -9.91
C LEU A 25 0.00 -1.97 -9.59
N GLY A 26 -0.23 -1.72 -8.30
CA GLY A 26 -0.80 -0.48 -7.79
C GLY A 26 -2.22 -0.66 -7.27
N HIS A 27 -2.66 0.27 -6.42
CA HIS A 27 -4.02 0.24 -5.87
C HIS A 27 -5.05 0.61 -6.95
N LYS A 28 -5.94 -0.33 -7.29
CA LYS A 28 -6.99 -0.16 -8.29
C LYS A 28 -7.96 1.00 -7.99
N ASN A 29 -8.23 1.31 -6.72
CA ASN A 29 -9.07 2.43 -6.28
C ASN A 29 -10.43 2.55 -7.00
N GLY A 30 -11.01 1.42 -7.42
CA GLY A 30 -12.29 1.40 -8.15
C GLY A 30 -12.18 1.67 -9.66
N SER A 31 -10.97 1.80 -10.21
CA SER A 31 -10.78 1.89 -11.67
C SER A 31 -11.20 0.60 -12.36
N ASN A 32 -11.57 0.66 -13.63
CA ASN A 32 -11.88 -0.52 -14.44
C ASN A 32 -10.59 -1.27 -14.77
N LYS A 33 -9.59 -0.53 -15.25
CA LYS A 33 -8.26 -0.98 -15.66
C LYS A 33 -7.18 -0.04 -15.15
N GLN A 34 -5.93 -0.50 -15.18
CA GLN A 34 -4.75 0.30 -14.86
C GLN A 34 -3.66 0.03 -15.88
N PHE A 35 -2.91 1.06 -16.26
CA PHE A 35 -1.86 0.99 -17.26
C PHE A 35 -0.60 1.71 -16.79
N ARG A 36 0.54 1.36 -17.39
CA ARG A 36 1.82 2.01 -17.16
C ARG A 36 2.52 2.36 -18.46
N TYR A 37 3.15 3.53 -18.47
CA TYR A 37 4.07 3.96 -19.52
C TYR A 37 5.32 4.54 -18.85
N GLY A 38 6.35 3.70 -18.69
CA GLY A 38 7.46 3.99 -17.79
C GLY A 38 6.96 4.26 -16.37
N ASN A 39 7.31 5.42 -15.82
CA ASN A 39 6.87 5.86 -14.50
C ASN A 39 5.43 6.40 -14.46
N LEU A 40 4.78 6.63 -15.61
CA LEU A 40 3.40 7.09 -15.66
C LEU A 40 2.47 5.97 -15.27
N HIS A 41 1.65 6.17 -14.25
CA HIS A 41 0.60 5.26 -13.85
C HIS A 41 -0.76 5.87 -14.19
N ILE A 42 -1.58 5.09 -14.90
CA ILE A 42 -2.86 5.53 -15.45
C ILE A 42 -3.94 4.61 -14.90
N ARG A 43 -4.99 5.19 -14.32
CA ARG A 43 -6.21 4.48 -13.95
C ARG A 43 -7.34 4.89 -14.86
N GLU A 44 -7.99 3.92 -15.48
CA GLU A 44 -9.14 4.14 -16.35
C GLU A 44 -10.45 3.96 -15.58
N TYR A 45 -11.31 4.97 -15.62
CA TYR A 45 -12.71 4.94 -15.17
C TYR A 45 -13.63 5.05 -16.39
N ASP A 46 -14.95 5.10 -16.20
CA ASP A 46 -15.90 5.15 -17.31
C ASP A 46 -15.79 6.45 -18.11
N ASP A 47 -15.67 7.58 -17.42
CA ASP A 47 -15.72 8.96 -17.93
C ASP A 47 -14.34 9.64 -18.04
N ARG A 48 -13.32 9.11 -17.36
CA ARG A 48 -12.02 9.78 -17.24
C ARG A 48 -10.85 8.84 -17.00
N TYR A 49 -9.66 9.39 -17.12
CA TYR A 49 -8.42 8.82 -16.61
C TYR A 49 -7.94 9.60 -15.39
N LEU A 50 -7.42 8.89 -14.39
CA LEU A 50 -6.59 9.51 -13.34
C LEU A 50 -5.15 9.09 -13.57
N VAL A 51 -4.24 10.05 -13.68
CA VAL A 51 -2.83 9.79 -13.94
C VAL A 51 -1.95 10.40 -12.87
N HIS A 52 -0.85 9.73 -12.54
CA HIS A 52 0.23 10.29 -11.74
C HIS A 52 1.58 9.73 -12.17
N MET A 53 2.64 10.44 -11.79
CA MET A 53 4.01 10.02 -12.03
C MET A 53 4.59 9.38 -10.77
N ASP A 54 4.96 8.10 -10.86
CA ASP A 54 5.78 7.47 -9.84
C ASP A 54 7.22 7.98 -9.94
N LYS A 55 7.94 8.05 -8.82
CA LYS A 55 9.38 8.32 -8.84
C LYS A 55 10.15 7.11 -9.38
N VAL A 56 9.68 5.90 -9.07
CA VAL A 56 10.30 4.64 -9.49
C VAL A 56 9.24 3.71 -10.06
N ASN A 57 9.48 3.18 -11.26
CA ASN A 57 8.62 2.16 -11.86
C ASN A 57 8.74 0.83 -11.09
N PRO A 58 7.64 0.28 -10.53
CA PRO A 58 7.68 -0.95 -9.76
C PRO A 58 8.00 -2.21 -10.58
N HIS A 59 7.93 -2.16 -11.91
CA HIS A 59 8.37 -3.28 -12.76
C HIS A 59 9.90 -3.38 -12.85
N ASP A 60 10.58 -2.24 -12.78
CA ASP A 60 12.04 -2.14 -12.92
C ASP A 60 12.72 -2.23 -11.55
N ASP A 61 12.20 -1.52 -10.55
CA ASP A 61 12.69 -1.54 -9.17
C ASP A 61 11.53 -1.53 -8.14
N PRO A 62 11.02 -2.72 -7.78
CA PRO A 62 9.95 -2.85 -6.79
C PRO A 62 10.31 -2.31 -5.40
N LEU A 63 11.58 -2.42 -5.01
CA LEU A 63 12.04 -2.00 -3.68
C LEU A 63 12.20 -0.49 -3.61
N GLY A 64 12.80 0.12 -4.64
CA GLY A 64 12.86 1.57 -4.79
C GLY A 64 11.47 2.19 -4.80
N HIS A 65 10.51 1.58 -5.49
CA HIS A 65 9.11 2.03 -5.48
C HIS A 65 8.50 2.04 -4.07
N LEU A 66 8.74 1.02 -3.24
CA LEU A 66 8.26 1.01 -1.85
C LEU A 66 8.87 2.15 -1.02
N VAL A 67 10.16 2.45 -1.22
CA VAL A 67 10.89 3.48 -0.46
C VAL A 67 10.51 4.90 -0.89
N HIS A 68 10.26 5.11 -2.18
CA HIS A 68 10.07 6.45 -2.73
C HIS A 68 8.59 6.82 -2.95
N ASP A 69 7.75 5.84 -3.31
CA ASP A 69 6.37 6.06 -3.73
C ASP A 69 5.35 5.47 -2.75
N ALA A 70 5.64 4.35 -2.07
CA ALA A 70 4.68 3.62 -1.24
C ALA A 70 5.11 3.40 0.23
N GLN A 71 5.71 4.42 0.86
CA GLN A 71 6.25 4.37 2.23
C GLN A 71 5.22 3.97 3.29
N GLU A 72 3.94 4.29 3.07
CA GLU A 72 2.84 3.88 3.96
C GLU A 72 2.74 2.36 4.12
N ILE A 73 3.14 1.59 3.10
CA ILE A 73 3.19 0.12 3.16
C ILE A 73 4.30 -0.31 4.12
N LEU A 74 5.49 0.30 4.02
CA LEU A 74 6.62 0.01 4.91
C LEU A 74 6.26 0.33 6.36
N ILE A 75 5.61 1.47 6.61
CA ILE A 75 5.13 1.85 7.95
C ILE A 75 4.12 0.82 8.47
N GLY A 76 3.19 0.36 7.63
CA GLY A 76 2.24 -0.69 7.99
C GLY A 76 2.93 -2.00 8.39
N LEU A 77 3.88 -2.47 7.57
CA LEU A 77 4.65 -3.69 7.84
C LEU A 77 5.46 -3.58 9.15
N ALA A 78 6.18 -2.48 9.34
CA ALA A 78 6.96 -2.23 10.55
C ALA A 78 6.07 -2.15 11.80
N SER A 79 4.93 -1.45 11.70
CA SER A 79 3.95 -1.35 12.79
C SER A 79 3.39 -2.71 13.18
N GLY A 80 3.03 -3.53 12.20
CA GLY A 80 2.55 -4.89 12.42
C GLY A 80 3.60 -5.77 13.10
N ALA A 81 4.83 -5.79 12.57
CA ALA A 81 5.92 -6.60 13.12
C ALA A 81 6.23 -6.24 14.58
N VAL A 82 6.43 -4.94 14.88
CA VAL A 82 6.73 -4.47 16.23
C VAL A 82 5.55 -4.67 17.17
N GLY A 83 4.33 -4.32 16.71
CA GLY A 83 3.11 -4.42 17.49
C GLY A 83 2.78 -5.86 17.89
N GLY A 84 2.75 -6.78 16.92
CA GLY A 84 2.45 -8.18 17.18
C GLY A 84 3.53 -8.88 18.01
N ALA A 85 4.82 -8.55 17.80
CA ALA A 85 5.89 -9.06 18.66
C ALA A 85 5.74 -8.60 20.11
N LYS A 86 5.35 -7.34 20.35
CA LYS A 86 5.05 -6.82 21.69
C LYS A 86 3.86 -7.54 22.33
N VAL A 87 2.76 -7.74 21.59
CA VAL A 87 1.57 -8.46 22.08
C VAL A 87 1.90 -9.90 22.43
N ALA A 88 2.55 -10.63 21.53
CA ALA A 88 2.98 -12.02 21.77
C ALA A 88 3.88 -12.11 23.01
N SER A 89 4.87 -11.22 23.12
CA SER A 89 5.79 -11.17 24.25
C SER A 89 5.06 -10.86 25.57
N TYR A 90 4.12 -9.93 25.55
CA TYR A 90 3.32 -9.57 26.73
C TYR A 90 2.49 -10.75 27.23
N ILE A 91 1.76 -11.41 26.34
CA ILE A 91 0.91 -12.57 26.67
C ILE A 91 1.78 -13.72 27.20
N TYR A 92 2.88 -14.05 26.52
CA TYR A 92 3.75 -15.13 26.97
C TYR A 92 4.39 -14.84 28.34
N LYS A 93 4.85 -13.60 28.58
CA LYS A 93 5.46 -13.20 29.86
C LYS A 93 4.49 -13.27 31.04
N LYS A 94 3.19 -12.97 30.83
CA LYS A 94 2.15 -13.06 31.86
C LYS A 94 1.56 -14.47 32.05
N SER A 95 1.90 -15.40 31.17
CA SER A 95 1.39 -16.78 31.22
C SER A 95 2.21 -17.70 32.12
N SER A 96 1.76 -18.94 32.27
CA SER A 96 2.51 -20.02 32.93
C SER A 96 3.68 -20.58 32.10
N LYS A 97 3.99 -19.97 30.93
CA LYS A 97 5.12 -20.30 30.05
C LYS A 97 5.09 -21.75 29.54
N THR A 98 3.91 -22.30 29.35
CA THR A 98 3.74 -23.65 28.80
C THR A 98 3.86 -23.66 27.27
N LYS A 99 3.98 -24.86 26.68
CA LYS A 99 3.90 -25.03 25.21
C LYS A 99 2.57 -24.50 24.63
N LYS A 100 1.46 -24.63 25.38
CA LYS A 100 0.15 -24.11 24.99
C LYS A 100 0.16 -22.58 24.99
N ASP A 101 0.73 -21.95 26.01
CA ASP A 101 0.82 -20.49 26.10
C ASP A 101 1.67 -19.90 24.98
N LYS A 102 2.77 -20.58 24.60
CA LYS A 102 3.58 -20.17 23.45
C LYS A 102 2.76 -20.16 22.15
N LYS A 103 1.88 -21.15 21.94
CA LYS A 103 0.98 -21.19 20.78
C LYS A 103 -0.04 -20.05 20.85
N ILE A 104 -0.69 -19.84 22.00
CA ILE A 104 -1.66 -18.76 22.20
C ILE A 104 -1.01 -17.39 21.94
N ALA A 105 0.16 -17.13 22.51
CA ALA A 105 0.91 -15.91 22.32
C ALA A 105 1.30 -15.68 20.85
N ALA A 106 1.74 -16.73 20.14
CA ALA A 106 2.06 -16.64 18.72
C ALA A 106 0.81 -16.31 17.87
N THR A 107 -0.32 -16.98 18.12
CA THR A 107 -1.58 -16.70 17.43
C THR A 107 -2.06 -15.27 17.69
N ALA A 108 -2.05 -14.83 18.95
CA ALA A 108 -2.42 -13.46 19.30
C ALA A 108 -1.45 -12.43 18.67
N GLY A 109 -0.16 -12.74 18.62
CA GLY A 109 0.85 -11.96 17.92
C GLY A 109 0.51 -11.79 16.44
N ILE A 110 0.21 -12.87 15.72
CA ILE A 110 -0.13 -12.83 14.30
C ILE A 110 -1.41 -12.02 14.05
N VAL A 111 -2.47 -12.27 14.82
CA VAL A 111 -3.75 -11.54 14.68
C VAL A 111 -3.55 -10.06 14.94
N SER A 112 -2.82 -9.70 16.00
CA SER A 112 -2.52 -8.30 16.32
C SER A 112 -1.57 -7.66 15.31
N SER A 113 -0.61 -8.38 14.73
CA SER A 113 0.25 -7.86 13.65
C SER A 113 -0.57 -7.37 12.46
N ILE A 114 -1.59 -8.13 12.05
CA ILE A 114 -2.46 -7.76 10.92
C ILE A 114 -3.25 -6.50 11.26
N ALA A 115 -3.89 -6.47 12.44
CA ALA A 115 -4.70 -5.33 12.87
C ALA A 115 -3.87 -4.05 13.04
N ILE A 116 -2.74 -4.14 13.74
CA ILE A 116 -1.85 -3.00 13.99
C ILE A 116 -1.18 -2.55 12.68
N GLY A 117 -0.77 -3.49 11.83
CA GLY A 117 -0.17 -3.15 10.55
C GLY A 117 -1.14 -2.42 9.62
N TYR A 118 -2.40 -2.86 9.55
CA TYR A 118 -3.44 -2.16 8.79
C TYR A 118 -3.72 -0.76 9.35
N ALA A 119 -3.81 -0.63 10.68
CA ALA A 119 -3.98 0.67 11.33
C ALA A 119 -2.80 1.61 11.02
N GLY A 120 -1.57 1.11 11.11
CA GLY A 120 -0.35 1.86 10.78
C GLY A 120 -0.35 2.33 9.32
N TYR A 121 -0.68 1.45 8.38
CA TYR A 121 -0.84 1.81 6.96
C TYR A 121 -1.89 2.91 6.77
N LYS A 122 -3.09 2.78 7.38
CA LYS A 122 -4.17 3.76 7.23
C LYS A 122 -3.79 5.13 7.79
N LEU A 123 -3.13 5.16 8.95
CA LEU A 123 -2.65 6.40 9.56
C LEU A 123 -1.56 7.06 8.72
N ALA A 124 -0.58 6.28 8.25
CA ALA A 124 0.48 6.79 7.37
C ALA A 124 -0.07 7.33 6.05
N LYS A 125 -1.01 6.60 5.42
CA LYS A 125 -1.67 7.04 4.19
C LYS A 125 -2.45 8.35 4.40
N LYS A 126 -3.16 8.48 5.53
CA LYS A 126 -3.89 9.71 5.87
C LYS A 126 -2.92 10.88 6.13
N ALA A 127 -1.83 10.65 6.85
CA ALA A 127 -0.82 11.68 7.11
C ALA A 127 -0.17 12.18 5.81
N LYS A 128 0.15 11.26 4.88
CA LYS A 128 0.70 11.60 3.56
C LYS A 128 -0.22 12.52 2.74
N GLN A 129 -1.54 12.36 2.89
CA GLN A 129 -2.54 13.22 2.23
C GLN A 129 -2.68 14.61 2.88
N VAL A 130 -2.24 14.79 4.12
CA VAL A 130 -2.34 16.07 4.84
C VAL A 130 -1.07 16.91 4.70
N ILE A 131 0.10 16.26 4.57
CA ILE A 131 1.41 16.91 4.53
C ILE A 131 1.81 17.34 3.10
N LYS A 132 1.19 16.75 2.08
CA LYS A 132 1.33 17.13 0.67
C LYS A 132 0.13 17.93 0.22
#